data_AF-A0A2C9U2Y0-F1
#
_entry.id   AF-A0A2C9U2Y0-F1
#
_cell.length_a   1.000
_cell.length_b   1.000
_cell.length_c   1.000
_cell.angle_alpha   90.00
_cell.angle_beta   90.00
_cell.angle_gamma   90.00
#
_symmetry.space_group_name_H-M   'P 1'
#
loop_
_entity.id
_entity.type
_entity.pdbx_description
1 polymer ?
#
loop_
_entity_poly.entity_id
_entity_poly.type
_entity_poly.pdbx_seq_one_letter_code
_entity_poly.pdbx_strand_id
1 'polypeptide(L)'
;MARISVTVYFTKLTRLWDELDCLRIFLICICDFAKIINELENVEKVIQFLMGLIDSYGLVKDQILIMESLHNVNRAYSMVLSVEK
;
A
#
# COMPACT_ATOMS: atom_id res chain seq x y z
N MET A 1 13.73 -1.86 5.88
CA MET A 1 14.29 -1.66 4.53
C MET A 1 14.49 -3.02 3.86
N ALA A 2 13.71 -3.34 2.84
CA ALA A 2 13.76 -4.62 2.14
C ALA A 2 15.01 -4.74 1.24
N ARG A 3 15.88 -5.72 1.52
CA ARG A 3 16.95 -6.22 0.61
C ARG A 3 16.47 -7.39 -0.26
N ILE A 4 15.19 -7.73 -0.17
CA ILE A 4 14.50 -8.80 -0.90
C ILE A 4 13.70 -8.18 -2.05
N SER A 5 13.36 -8.95 -3.09
CA SER A 5 12.58 -8.43 -4.22
C SER A 5 11.27 -7.78 -3.76
N VAL A 6 10.82 -6.73 -4.44
CA VAL A 6 9.58 -5.98 -4.20
C VAL A 6 8.39 -6.93 -4.22
N THR A 7 8.37 -7.93 -5.11
CA THR A 7 7.31 -8.96 -5.14
C THR A 7 7.22 -9.78 -3.85
N VAL A 8 8.35 -10.28 -3.35
CA VAL A 8 8.38 -11.03 -2.07
C VAL A 8 8.02 -10.13 -0.90
N TYR A 9 8.52 -8.89 -0.88
CA TYR A 9 8.17 -7.91 0.14
C TYR A 9 6.67 -7.60 0.14
N PHE A 10 6.11 -7.28 -1.02
CA PHE A 10 4.70 -6.97 -1.20
C PHE A 10 3.82 -8.15 -0.78
N THR A 11 4.16 -9.37 -1.18
CA THR A 11 3.43 -10.59 -0.76
C THR A 11 3.41 -10.76 0.76
N LYS A 12 4.54 -10.53 1.44
CA LYS A 12 4.60 -10.60 2.91
C LYS A 12 3.75 -9.51 3.55
N LEU A 13 3.78 -8.31 2.99
CA LEU A 13 3.02 -7.17 3.50
C LEU A 13 1.50 -7.39 3.31
N THR A 14 1.06 -7.91 2.17
CA THR A 14 -0.35 -8.28 1.92
C THR A 14 -0.84 -9.29 2.95
N ARG A 15 -0.06 -10.34 3.24
CA ARG A 15 -0.43 -11.32 4.27
C ARG A 15 -0.63 -10.69 5.65
N LEU A 16 0.22 -9.74 6.04
CA LEU A 16 0.07 -9.03 7.31
C LEU A 16 -1.21 -8.19 7.34
N TRP A 17 -1.59 -7.57 6.21
CA TRP A 17 -2.87 -6.87 6.11
C TRP A 17 -4.05 -7.83 6.18
N ASP A 18 -3.98 -8.98 5.50
CA ASP A 18 -5.05 -9.99 5.57
C ASP A 18 -5.22 -10.50 7.00
N GLU A 19 -4.12 -10.79 7.71
CA GLU A 19 -4.15 -11.19 9.12
C GLU A 19 -4.71 -10.08 10.02
N LEU A 20 -4.35 -8.82 9.77
CA LEU A 20 -4.90 -7.67 10.49
C LEU A 20 -6.39 -7.50 10.24
N ASP A 21 -6.83 -7.66 9.00
CA ASP A 21 -8.23 -7.54 8.59
C ASP A 21 -9.08 -8.67 9.24
N CYS A 22 -8.50 -9.86 9.50
CA CYS A 22 -9.15 -10.90 10.32
C CYS A 22 -9.37 -10.50 11.79
N LEU A 23 -8.56 -9.58 12.34
CA LEU A 23 -8.67 -9.10 13.72
C LEU A 23 -9.56 -7.86 13.83
N ARG A 24 -9.82 -7.18 12.72
CA ARG A 24 -10.64 -5.96 12.70
C ARG A 24 -12.12 -6.31 12.83
N ILE A 25 -12.76 -5.70 13.84
CA ILE A 25 -14.22 -5.70 13.94
C ILE A 25 -14.74 -4.63 12.98
N PHE A 26 -15.13 -5.03 11.77
CA PHE A 26 -15.78 -4.13 10.84
C PHE A 26 -17.24 -3.94 11.26
N LEU A 27 -17.58 -2.72 11.68
CA LEU A 27 -18.97 -2.28 11.69
C LEU A 27 -19.38 -2.10 10.22
N ILE A 28 -20.04 -3.10 9.66
CA ILE A 28 -20.60 -3.02 8.30
C ILE A 28 -21.69 -1.95 8.32
N CYS A 29 -21.34 -0.71 8.03
CA CYS A 29 -22.31 0.35 7.76
C CYS A 29 -22.65 0.33 6.27
N ILE A 30 -23.95 0.40 5.94
CA ILE A 30 -24.45 0.53 4.56
C ILE A 30 -24.31 2.00 4.06
N CYS A 31 -23.67 2.87 4.84
CA CYS A 31 -23.55 4.29 4.58
C CYS A 31 -22.23 4.67 3.88
N ASP A 32 -22.18 5.86 3.28
CA ASP A 32 -20.98 6.42 2.61
C ASP A 32 -19.73 6.46 3.49
N PHE A 33 -19.87 6.31 4.81
CA PHE A 33 -18.75 6.14 5.75
C PHE A 33 -17.87 4.92 5.43
N ALA A 34 -18.45 3.82 4.92
CA ALA A 34 -17.67 2.65 4.52
C ALA A 34 -16.72 2.95 3.35
N LYS A 35 -17.10 3.85 2.43
CA LYS A 35 -16.22 4.30 1.34
C LYS A 35 -15.04 5.11 1.89
N ILE A 36 -15.30 6.02 2.83
CA ILE A 36 -14.26 6.83 3.47
C ILE A 36 -13.27 5.95 4.24
N ILE A 37 -13.75 4.95 4.98
CA ILE A 37 -12.88 3.98 5.66
C ILE A 37 -12.00 3.25 4.65
N ASN A 38 -12.58 2.75 3.56
CA ASN A 38 -11.82 2.05 2.52
C ASN A 38 -10.79 2.96 1.83
N GLU A 39 -11.11 4.24 1.60
CA GLU A 39 -10.15 5.22 1.07
C GLU A 39 -8.98 5.46 2.04
N LEU A 40 -9.28 5.62 3.34
CA LEU A 40 -8.25 5.75 4.38
C LEU A 40 -7.36 4.50 4.45
N GLU A 41 -7.94 3.31 4.45
CA GLU A 41 -7.18 2.05 4.44
C GLU A 41 -6.28 1.94 3.19
N ASN A 42 -6.74 2.39 2.02
CA ASN A 42 -5.90 2.41 0.83
C ASN A 42 -4.71 3.36 0.99
N VAL A 43 -4.93 4.57 1.53
CA VAL A 43 -3.85 5.53 1.82
C VAL A 43 -2.86 4.93 2.82
N GLU A 44 -3.34 4.34 3.91
CA GLU A 44 -2.49 3.68 4.92
C GLU A 44 -1.64 2.56 4.31
N LYS A 45 -2.25 1.66 3.51
CA LYS A 45 -1.56 0.55 2.85
C LYS A 45 -0.48 1.07 1.89
N VAL A 46 -0.73 2.15 1.15
CA VAL A 46 0.28 2.80 0.28
C VAL A 46 1.45 3.34 1.10
N ILE A 47 1.18 4.12 2.15
CA ILE A 47 2.25 4.70 2.98
C ILE A 47 3.11 3.60 3.62
N GLN A 48 2.48 2.58 4.20
CA GLN A 48 3.19 1.44 4.78
C GLN A 48 4.05 0.70 3.75
N PHE A 49 3.53 0.49 2.54
CA PHE A 49 4.30 -0.08 1.43
C PHE A 49 5.56 0.75 1.14
N LEU A 50 5.41 2.07 0.92
CA LEU A 50 6.50 2.98 0.58
C LEU A 50 7.54 3.13 1.70
N MET A 51 7.13 3.03 2.97
CA MET A 51 8.02 3.11 4.13
C MET A 51 8.99 1.92 4.22
N GLY A 52 8.57 0.71 3.82
CA GLY A 52 9.45 -0.47 3.88
C GLY A 52 10.45 -0.58 2.72
N LEU A 53 10.24 0.18 1.64
CA LEU A 53 11.15 0.27 0.49
C LEU A 53 12.45 1.01 0.86
N ILE A 54 13.55 0.58 0.26
CA ILE A 54 14.88 1.23 0.40
C ILE A 54 14.97 2.53 -0.42
N ASP A 55 15.98 3.34 -0.11
CA ASP A 55 16.18 4.67 -0.70
C ASP A 55 16.42 4.65 -2.22
N SER A 56 16.85 3.52 -2.80
CA SER A 56 17.01 3.40 -4.25
C SER A 56 15.69 3.54 -5.03
N TYR A 57 14.54 3.40 -4.35
CA TYR A 57 13.22 3.65 -4.90
C TYR A 57 12.73 5.10 -4.70
N GLY A 58 13.60 6.02 -4.24
CA GLY A 58 13.22 7.40 -3.90
C GLY A 58 12.42 8.13 -4.98
N LEU A 59 12.89 8.09 -6.23
CA LEU A 59 12.21 8.78 -7.35
C LEU A 59 10.79 8.26 -7.60
N VAL A 60 10.58 6.94 -7.57
CA VAL A 60 9.24 6.36 -7.76
C VAL A 60 8.35 6.60 -6.54
N LYS A 61 8.91 6.66 -5.33
CA LYS A 61 8.18 7.04 -4.11
C LYS A 61 7.68 8.48 -4.21
N ASP A 62 8.54 9.42 -4.60
CA ASP A 62 8.18 10.83 -4.78
C ASP A 62 7.10 10.98 -5.84
N GLN A 63 7.25 10.28 -6.98
CA GLN A 63 6.24 10.29 -8.04
C GLN A 63 4.88 9.80 -7.54
N ILE A 64 4.82 8.73 -6.75
CA ILE A 64 3.56 8.21 -6.18
C ILE A 64 2.93 9.23 -5.22
N LEU A 65 3.73 9.93 -4.41
CA LEU A 65 3.24 10.88 -3.40
C LEU A 65 2.65 12.16 -3.99
N ILE A 66 3.09 12.59 -5.18
CA ILE A 66 2.59 13.80 -5.83
C ILE A 66 1.41 13.55 -6.77
N MET A 67 0.91 12.31 -6.87
CA MET A 67 -0.26 12.01 -7.69
C MET A 67 -1.53 12.58 -7.04
N GLU A 68 -2.36 13.25 -7.85
CA GLU A 68 -3.56 13.98 -7.41
C GLU A 68 -4.59 13.11 -6.67
N SER A 69 -4.58 11.80 -6.95
CA SER A 69 -5.24 10.80 -6.10
C SER A 69 -4.21 9.76 -5.69
N LEU A 70 -4.05 9.53 -4.37
CA LEU A 70 -3.32 8.36 -3.91
C LEU A 70 -4.07 7.13 -4.42
N HIS A 71 -3.51 6.50 -5.44
CA HIS A 71 -4.07 5.28 -5.99
C HIS A 71 -3.99 4.16 -4.97
N ASN A 72 -4.80 3.12 -5.15
CA ASN A 72 -4.70 1.94 -4.30
C ASN A 72 -3.27 1.35 -4.31
N VAL A 73 -2.98 0.57 -3.28
CA VAL A 73 -1.64 0.00 -3.08
C VAL A 73 -1.16 -0.85 -4.26
N ASN A 74 -2.07 -1.48 -5.01
CA ASN A 74 -1.73 -2.28 -6.19
C ASN A 74 -1.11 -1.44 -7.31
N ARG A 75 -1.59 -0.21 -7.52
CA ARG A 75 -0.98 0.70 -8.51
C ARG A 75 0.40 1.16 -8.06
N ALA A 76 0.55 1.51 -6.78
CA ALA A 76 1.86 1.84 -6.20
C ALA A 76 2.84 0.67 -6.37
N TYR A 77 2.40 -0.56 -6.10
CA TYR A 77 3.18 -1.78 -6.33
C TYR A 77 3.61 -1.93 -7.79
N SER A 78 2.69 -1.81 -8.76
CA SER A 78 3.02 -1.90 -10.19
C SER A 78 4.04 -0.85 -10.63
N MET A 79 3.94 0.38 -10.12
CA MET A 79 4.91 1.44 -10.43
C MET A 79 6.30 1.10 -9.89
N VAL A 80 6.41 0.63 -8.65
CA VAL A 80 7.69 0.23 -8.05
C VAL A 80 8.26 -1.01 -8.74
N LEU A 81 7.43 -1.99 -9.08
CA LEU A 81 7.85 -3.21 -9.79
C LEU A 81 8.43 -2.88 -11.17
N SER A 82 7.88 -1.87 -11.87
CA SER A 82 8.38 -1.48 -13.20
C SER A 82 9.82 -0.95 -13.22
N VAL A 83 10.34 -0.54 -12.06
CA VAL A 83 11.71 -0.03 -11.90
C VAL A 83 12.62 -0.99 -11.12
N GLU A 84 12.07 -2.11 -10.61
CA GLU A 84 12.85 -3.18 -10.01
C GLU A 84 13.66 -3.90 -11.10
N LYS A 85 14.95 -4.13 -10.83
CA LYS A 85 15.89 -4.80 -11.75
C LYS A 85 16.14 -6.24 -11.32
#